data_AF-A0A1R2CZ43-F1
#
_entry.id   AF-A0A1R2CZ43-F1
#
_cell.length_a   1.000
_cell.length_b   1.000
_cell.length_c   1.000
_cell.angle_alpha   90.00
_cell.angle_beta   90.00
_cell.angle_gamma   90.00
#
_symmetry.space_group_name_H-M   'P 1'
#
loop_
_entity.id
_entity.type
_entity.pdbx_description
1 polymer ?
#
loop_
_entity_poly.entity_id
_entity_poly.type
_entity_poly.pdbx_seq_one_letter_code
_entity_poly.pdbx_strand_id
1 'polypeptide(L)'
;MNLLLWVLTLSAAKDLEKVLKSHNTELEKINDKLRKDVQAMSQGLQVHIQEDFFYNKQRIVSLISEYTKESDTLAKIFLAEQLIEYLKGIIEDANILGGDIEGISSTSLLKLLCKLKNNAQASKEKYFAKESAEFYNELHKIYIEKFEVVTELQEENAKLLGKLESKIAEIKEVEFKAERDLKKYTEKTGEIEKAKEEYMKQTVGIEEALRSDKDNVVLWGGENDDIDKMQVKNSENSIYIERLTADISILNSKIRFITDTAFRLQSELDDKSLKITEMQDKYDEYSSAIRKETVFQITDIVKSEEQLHKERDDLDEKIRDLIEELEECRVEVLTVESVIKTKKMMSEEKMQDLMDTEERKDTASEQRKKEVESLMNSYKEMVEKVEEAQNYMDLCMKQISENAILIQNMQEKIRGYGNEKEDKGGRFYG
;
A
#
# COMPACT_ATOMS: atom_id res chain seq x y z
N MET A 1 -35.34 -56.10 -61.60
CA MET A 1 -35.40 -55.64 -60.19
C MET A 1 -34.27 -54.67 -59.85
N ASN A 2 -33.00 -54.95 -60.19
CA ASN A 2 -31.86 -54.07 -59.87
C ASN A 2 -31.95 -52.65 -60.47
N LEU A 3 -32.34 -52.49 -61.74
CA LEU A 3 -32.45 -51.16 -62.37
C LEU A 3 -33.44 -50.22 -61.67
N LEU A 4 -34.57 -50.75 -61.18
CA LEU A 4 -35.59 -49.96 -60.49
C LEU A 4 -35.10 -49.50 -59.12
N LEU A 5 -34.32 -50.35 -58.43
CA LEU A 5 -33.66 -50.02 -57.18
C LEU A 5 -32.62 -48.92 -57.37
N TRP A 6 -31.81 -49.00 -58.42
CA TRP A 6 -30.81 -47.98 -58.77
C TRP A 6 -31.44 -46.61 -59.09
N VAL A 7 -32.55 -46.59 -59.84
CA VAL A 7 -33.30 -45.36 -60.16
C VAL A 7 -33.92 -44.75 -58.90
N LEU A 8 -34.49 -45.56 -58.01
CA LEU A 8 -35.03 -45.09 -56.73
C LEU A 8 -33.93 -44.55 -55.81
N THR A 9 -32.77 -45.20 -55.72
CA THR A 9 -31.62 -44.67 -54.96
C THR A 9 -31.05 -43.39 -55.56
N LEU A 10 -31.02 -43.25 -56.89
CA LEU A 10 -30.59 -42.02 -57.57
C LEU A 10 -31.57 -40.87 -57.37
N SER A 11 -32.88 -41.15 -57.38
CA SER A 11 -33.92 -40.16 -57.07
C SER A 11 -33.81 -39.70 -55.62
N ALA A 12 -33.69 -40.64 -54.67
CA ALA A 12 -33.52 -40.32 -53.26
C ALA A 12 -32.22 -39.54 -52.99
N ALA A 13 -31.12 -39.86 -53.69
CA ALA A 13 -29.87 -39.12 -53.61
C ALA A 13 -30.01 -37.69 -54.18
N LYS A 14 -30.75 -37.50 -55.28
CA LYS A 14 -31.05 -36.16 -55.84
C LYS A 14 -31.94 -35.33 -54.93
N ASP A 15 -32.94 -35.95 -54.31
CA ASP A 15 -33.80 -35.26 -53.35
C ASP A 15 -33.01 -34.89 -52.08
N LEU A 16 -32.13 -35.78 -51.61
CA LEU A 16 -31.19 -35.48 -50.51
C LEU A 16 -30.23 -34.34 -50.88
N GLU A 17 -29.70 -34.31 -52.11
CA GLU A 17 -28.85 -33.22 -52.59
C GLU A 17 -29.60 -31.87 -52.61
N LYS A 18 -30.87 -31.87 -53.04
CA LYS A 18 -31.73 -30.67 -52.99
C LYS A 18 -31.98 -30.20 -51.56
N VAL A 19 -32.27 -31.12 -50.64
CA VAL A 19 -32.50 -30.81 -49.22
C VAL A 19 -31.23 -30.24 -48.58
N LEU A 20 -30.07 -30.85 -48.84
CA LEU A 20 -28.77 -30.37 -48.36
C LEU A 20 -28.41 -29.00 -48.93
N LYS A 21 -28.65 -28.74 -50.22
CA LYS A 21 -28.45 -27.42 -50.81
C LYS A 21 -29.36 -26.38 -50.17
N SER A 22 -30.63 -26.72 -49.92
CA SER A 22 -31.58 -25.83 -49.24
C SER A 22 -31.12 -25.49 -47.82
N HIS A 23 -30.71 -26.49 -47.04
CA HIS A 23 -30.19 -26.29 -45.68
C HIS A 23 -28.88 -25.48 -45.70
N ASN A 24 -27.99 -25.70 -46.66
CA ASN A 24 -26.77 -24.93 -46.79
C ASN A 24 -27.07 -23.45 -47.09
N THR A 25 -28.03 -23.17 -47.97
CA THR A 25 -28.45 -21.78 -48.24
C THR A 25 -29.17 -21.12 -47.05
N GLU A 26 -29.90 -21.88 -46.23
CA GLU A 26 -30.45 -21.37 -44.97
C GLU A 26 -29.35 -21.07 -43.95
N LEU A 27 -28.36 -21.95 -43.82
CA LEU A 27 -27.19 -21.73 -42.98
C LEU A 27 -26.38 -20.52 -43.42
N GLU A 28 -26.17 -20.33 -44.72
CA GLU A 28 -25.53 -19.12 -45.26
C GLU A 28 -26.29 -17.86 -44.90
N LYS A 29 -27.63 -17.86 -45.01
CA LYS A 29 -28.46 -16.70 -44.61
C LYS A 29 -28.44 -16.44 -43.11
N ILE A 30 -28.48 -17.48 -42.28
CA ILE A 30 -28.39 -17.35 -40.82
C ILE A 30 -27.02 -16.80 -40.46
N ASN A 31 -25.95 -17.31 -41.08
CA ASN A 31 -24.59 -16.85 -40.83
C ASN A 31 -24.40 -15.39 -41.26
N ASP A 32 -24.90 -14.99 -42.43
CA ASP A 32 -24.86 -13.59 -42.89
C ASP A 32 -25.64 -12.66 -41.96
N LYS A 33 -26.80 -13.09 -41.47
CA LYS A 33 -27.58 -12.33 -40.49
C LYS A 33 -26.85 -12.20 -39.16
N LEU A 34 -26.29 -13.30 -38.65
CA LEU A 34 -25.49 -13.31 -37.43
C LEU A 34 -24.27 -12.39 -37.57
N ARG A 35 -23.61 -12.40 -38.73
CA ARG A 35 -22.47 -11.54 -39.03
C ARG A 35 -22.85 -10.07 -39.00
N LYS A 36 -23.99 -9.70 -39.59
CA LYS A 36 -24.53 -8.34 -39.54
C LYS A 36 -24.94 -7.91 -38.13
N ASP A 37 -25.60 -8.80 -37.38
CA ASP A 37 -26.03 -8.52 -36.01
C ASP A 37 -24.81 -8.34 -35.07
N VAL A 38 -23.77 -9.17 -35.23
CA VAL A 38 -22.49 -9.04 -34.53
C VAL A 38 -21.76 -7.74 -34.93
N GLN A 39 -21.74 -7.39 -36.22
CA GLN A 39 -21.14 -6.13 -36.68
C GLN A 39 -21.86 -4.91 -36.09
N ALA A 40 -23.20 -4.92 -36.09
CA ALA A 40 -24.01 -3.84 -35.53
C ALA A 40 -23.80 -3.67 -34.03
N MET A 41 -23.68 -4.77 -33.26
CA MET A 41 -23.33 -4.69 -31.84
C MET A 41 -21.89 -4.20 -31.62
N SER A 42 -20.95 -4.63 -32.46
CA SER A 42 -19.53 -4.24 -32.32
C SER A 42 -19.29 -2.75 -32.54
N GLN A 43 -20.02 -2.09 -33.45
CA GLN A 43 -19.81 -0.68 -33.79
C GLN A 43 -20.18 0.27 -32.65
N GLY A 44 -21.28 0.00 -31.92
CA GLY A 44 -21.69 0.82 -30.78
C GLY A 44 -20.80 0.59 -29.54
N LEU A 45 -20.39 -0.66 -29.32
CA LEU A 45 -19.51 -1.02 -28.21
C LEU A 45 -18.10 -0.42 -28.39
N GLN A 46 -17.59 -0.42 -29.62
CA GLN A 46 -16.26 0.07 -29.95
C GLN A 46 -16.10 1.59 -29.71
N VAL A 47 -17.14 2.38 -29.95
CA VAL A 47 -17.13 3.83 -29.67
C VAL A 47 -17.06 4.09 -28.16
N HIS A 48 -17.88 3.42 -27.36
CA HIS A 48 -17.84 3.58 -25.91
C HIS A 48 -16.52 3.12 -25.28
N ILE A 49 -15.97 2.00 -25.74
CA ILE A 49 -14.65 1.54 -25.26
C ILE A 49 -13.54 2.51 -25.63
N GLN A 50 -13.61 3.18 -26.79
CA GLN A 50 -12.67 4.24 -27.13
C GLN A 50 -12.83 5.47 -26.23
N GLU A 51 -14.06 5.88 -25.94
CA GLU A 51 -14.34 6.98 -25.00
C GLU A 51 -13.79 6.68 -23.59
N ASP A 52 -14.04 5.47 -23.09
CA ASP A 52 -13.54 4.99 -21.79
C ASP A 52 -12.00 4.94 -21.78
N PHE A 53 -11.37 4.42 -22.84
CA PHE A 53 -9.92 4.42 -23.01
C PHE A 53 -9.35 5.84 -22.92
N PHE A 54 -9.92 6.81 -23.64
CA PHE A 54 -9.47 8.20 -23.63
C PHE A 54 -9.67 8.87 -22.26
N TYR A 55 -10.80 8.61 -21.62
CA TYR A 55 -11.08 9.12 -20.27
C TYR A 55 -10.07 8.58 -19.25
N ASN A 56 -9.89 7.25 -19.22
CA ASN A 56 -8.94 6.59 -18.33
C ASN A 56 -7.52 7.09 -18.56
N LYS A 57 -7.11 7.28 -19.83
CA LYS A 57 -5.82 7.87 -20.21
C LYS A 57 -5.64 9.27 -19.65
N GLN A 58 -6.61 10.17 -19.83
CA GLN A 58 -6.53 11.53 -19.27
C GLN A 58 -6.47 11.52 -17.75
N ARG A 59 -7.23 10.63 -17.11
CA ARG A 59 -7.25 10.53 -15.65
C ARG A 59 -5.92 10.04 -15.09
N ILE A 60 -5.28 9.05 -15.73
CA ILE A 60 -3.93 8.60 -15.36
C ILE A 60 -2.92 9.74 -15.46
N VAL A 61 -2.94 10.52 -16.54
CA VAL A 61 -2.03 11.68 -16.69
C VAL A 61 -2.23 12.70 -15.56
N SER A 62 -3.48 12.98 -15.17
CA SER A 62 -3.79 13.85 -14.02
C SER A 62 -3.25 13.28 -12.72
N LEU A 63 -3.51 11.99 -12.47
CA LEU A 63 -3.11 11.31 -11.24
C LEU A 63 -1.59 11.19 -11.11
N ILE A 64 -0.85 11.03 -12.21
CA ILE A 64 0.63 11.06 -12.20
C ILE A 64 1.13 12.43 -11.74
N SER A 65 0.53 13.52 -12.25
CA SER A 65 0.88 14.90 -11.88
C SER A 65 0.53 15.21 -10.42
N GLU A 66 -0.61 14.71 -9.94
CA GLU A 66 -1.01 14.79 -8.53
C GLU A 66 -0.03 14.01 -7.64
N TYR A 67 0.31 12.77 -8.01
CA TYR A 67 1.23 11.90 -7.27
C TYR A 67 2.64 12.50 -7.15
N THR A 68 3.14 13.15 -8.20
CA THR A 68 4.48 13.79 -8.19
C THR A 68 4.54 15.02 -7.28
N LYS A 69 3.44 15.76 -7.17
CA LYS A 69 3.36 16.98 -6.33
C LYS A 69 3.01 16.68 -4.89
N GLU A 70 2.41 15.51 -4.62
CA GLU A 70 2.00 15.13 -3.28
C GLU A 70 3.22 14.92 -2.37
N SER A 71 3.11 15.41 -1.14
CA SER A 71 4.14 15.28 -0.12
C SER A 71 3.78 14.24 0.94
N ASP A 72 2.48 14.02 1.17
CA ASP A 72 2.01 13.04 2.13
C ASP A 72 2.12 11.61 1.59
N THR A 73 2.61 10.71 2.44
CA THR A 73 2.87 9.31 2.06
C THR A 73 1.56 8.52 1.96
N LEU A 74 0.59 8.78 2.84
CA LEU A 74 -0.72 8.12 2.81
C LEU A 74 -1.50 8.54 1.56
N ALA A 75 -1.54 9.84 1.26
CA ALA A 75 -2.12 10.38 0.04
C ALA A 75 -1.45 9.79 -1.23
N LYS A 76 -0.11 9.63 -1.23
CA LYS A 76 0.60 8.95 -2.33
C LYS A 76 0.17 7.50 -2.51
N ILE A 77 0.05 6.73 -1.43
CA ILE A 77 -0.41 5.34 -1.51
C ILE A 77 -1.81 5.29 -2.13
N PHE A 78 -2.71 6.18 -1.73
CA PHE A 78 -4.06 6.25 -2.26
C PHE A 78 -4.09 6.66 -3.75
N LEU A 79 -3.27 7.64 -4.15
CA LEU A 79 -3.13 8.03 -5.55
C LEU A 79 -2.54 6.90 -6.42
N ALA A 80 -1.59 6.12 -5.88
CA ALA A 80 -1.06 4.94 -6.56
C ALA A 80 -2.11 3.83 -6.72
N GLU A 81 -2.98 3.61 -5.73
CA GLU A 81 -4.11 2.69 -5.83
C GLU A 81 -5.12 3.12 -6.92
N GLN A 82 -5.43 4.42 -7.01
CA GLN A 82 -6.26 4.95 -8.10
C GLN A 82 -5.59 4.76 -9.46
N LEU A 83 -4.28 5.05 -9.57
CA LEU A 83 -3.53 4.82 -10.81
C LEU A 83 -3.62 3.37 -11.27
N ILE A 84 -3.48 2.40 -10.35
CA ILE A 84 -3.63 0.97 -10.64
C ILE A 84 -5.02 0.64 -11.19
N GLU A 85 -6.07 1.27 -10.65
CA GLU A 85 -7.45 1.04 -11.09
C GLU A 85 -7.69 1.53 -12.51
N TYR A 86 -7.31 2.78 -12.82
CA TYR A 86 -7.45 3.30 -14.18
C TYR A 86 -6.54 2.59 -15.19
N LEU A 87 -5.34 2.15 -14.78
CA LEU A 87 -4.43 1.41 -15.65
C LEU A 87 -4.99 0.02 -16.01
N LYS A 88 -5.75 -0.62 -15.11
CA LYS A 88 -6.50 -1.85 -15.43
C LYS A 88 -7.58 -1.59 -16.48
N GLY A 89 -8.34 -0.51 -16.33
CA GLY A 89 -9.35 -0.10 -17.31
C GLY A 89 -8.74 0.04 -18.70
N ILE A 90 -7.62 0.79 -18.82
CA ILE A 90 -6.90 0.93 -20.09
C ILE A 90 -6.46 -0.42 -20.67
N ILE A 91 -5.96 -1.35 -19.85
CA ILE A 91 -5.54 -2.67 -20.33
C ILE A 91 -6.73 -3.49 -20.84
N GLU A 92 -7.86 -3.45 -20.13
CA GLU A 92 -9.10 -4.11 -20.53
C GLU A 92 -9.63 -3.52 -21.84
N ASP A 93 -9.73 -2.19 -21.93
CA ASP A 93 -10.14 -1.47 -23.14
C ASP A 93 -9.21 -1.80 -24.31
N ALA A 94 -7.89 -1.82 -24.05
CA ALA A 94 -6.89 -2.11 -25.07
C ALA A 94 -7.01 -3.53 -25.61
N ASN A 95 -7.23 -4.51 -24.74
CA ASN A 95 -7.44 -5.90 -25.14
C ASN A 95 -8.70 -6.08 -26.00
N ILE A 96 -9.78 -5.35 -25.71
CA ILE A 96 -11.03 -5.43 -26.50
C ILE A 96 -10.87 -4.77 -27.88
N LEU A 97 -10.09 -3.69 -27.95
CA LEU A 97 -9.87 -2.91 -29.17
C LEU A 97 -8.78 -3.47 -30.10
N GLY A 98 -8.08 -4.54 -29.72
CA GLY A 98 -7.11 -5.24 -30.59
C GLY A 98 -5.69 -5.40 -30.03
N GLY A 99 -5.49 -5.14 -28.73
CA GLY A 99 -4.24 -5.36 -28.00
C GLY A 99 -3.30 -4.17 -28.05
N ASP A 100 -2.72 -3.90 -29.22
CA ASP A 100 -1.74 -2.82 -29.39
C ASP A 100 -2.43 -1.55 -29.89
N ILE A 101 -2.53 -0.55 -29.02
CA ILE A 101 -3.19 0.72 -29.30
C ILE A 101 -2.18 1.84 -29.15
N GLU A 102 -2.11 2.72 -30.15
CA GLU A 102 -1.17 3.85 -30.18
C GLU A 102 0.30 3.45 -29.99
N GLY A 103 0.67 2.21 -30.35
CA GLY A 103 2.05 1.71 -30.21
C GLY A 103 2.43 1.25 -28.80
N ILE A 104 1.49 1.24 -27.85
CA ILE A 104 1.72 0.72 -26.50
C ILE A 104 1.25 -0.74 -26.45
N SER A 105 2.15 -1.66 -26.14
CA SER A 105 1.76 -3.07 -26.02
C SER A 105 1.01 -3.35 -24.73
N SER A 106 -0.10 -4.09 -24.82
CA SER A 106 -0.88 -4.54 -23.66
C SER A 106 -0.01 -5.33 -22.67
N THR A 107 0.97 -6.09 -23.17
CA THR A 107 1.97 -6.81 -22.37
C THR A 107 2.90 -5.88 -21.57
N SER A 108 3.27 -4.73 -22.12
CA SER A 108 4.09 -3.72 -21.42
C SER A 108 3.28 -3.07 -20.31
N LEU A 109 2.03 -2.70 -20.57
CA LEU A 109 1.11 -2.14 -19.58
C LEU A 109 0.83 -3.13 -18.44
N LEU A 110 0.62 -4.41 -18.75
CA LEU A 110 0.44 -5.48 -17.75
C LEU A 110 1.65 -5.63 -16.83
N LYS A 111 2.87 -5.56 -17.38
CA LYS A 111 4.11 -5.58 -16.57
C LYS A 111 4.20 -4.36 -15.67
N LEU A 112 3.87 -3.18 -16.20
CA LEU A 112 3.86 -1.93 -15.45
C LEU A 112 2.83 -1.97 -14.31
N LEU A 113 1.63 -2.46 -14.59
CA LEU A 113 0.57 -2.68 -13.61
C LEU A 113 1.04 -3.57 -12.46
N CYS A 114 1.67 -4.71 -12.78
CA CYS A 114 2.18 -5.62 -11.78
C CYS A 114 3.25 -4.98 -10.89
N LYS A 115 4.20 -4.24 -11.48
CA LYS A 115 5.23 -3.51 -10.74
C LYS A 115 4.62 -2.44 -9.83
N LEU A 116 3.71 -1.62 -10.37
CA LEU A 116 3.06 -0.55 -9.62
C LEU A 116 2.22 -1.11 -8.46
N LYS A 117 1.47 -2.19 -8.70
CA LYS A 117 0.68 -2.87 -7.67
C LYS A 117 1.56 -3.42 -6.54
N ASN A 118 2.64 -4.09 -6.87
CA ASN A 118 3.55 -4.64 -5.86
C ASN A 118 4.22 -3.53 -5.04
N ASN A 119 4.64 -2.44 -5.70
CA ASN A 119 5.28 -1.31 -5.02
C ASN A 119 4.28 -0.53 -4.13
N ALA A 120 3.06 -0.28 -4.61
CA ALA A 120 2.03 0.38 -3.82
C ALA A 120 1.65 -0.43 -2.57
N GLN A 121 1.52 -1.75 -2.72
CA GLN A 121 1.26 -2.67 -1.62
C GLN A 121 2.40 -2.66 -0.59
N ALA A 122 3.65 -2.73 -1.04
CA ALA A 122 4.82 -2.68 -0.15
C ALA A 122 4.93 -1.33 0.60
N SER A 123 4.66 -0.21 -0.07
CA SER A 123 4.63 1.12 0.56
C SER A 123 3.52 1.20 1.62
N LYS A 124 2.35 0.63 1.34
CA LYS A 124 1.22 0.55 2.28
C LYS A 124 1.59 -0.26 3.53
N GLU A 125 2.14 -1.45 3.35
CA GLU A 125 2.57 -2.33 4.45
C GLU A 125 3.64 -1.65 5.32
N LYS A 126 4.59 -0.94 4.72
CA LYS A 126 5.63 -0.20 5.45
C LYS A 126 5.10 1.04 6.18
N TYR A 127 4.14 1.78 5.61
CA TYR A 127 3.51 2.92 6.30
C TYR A 127 2.85 2.48 7.61
N PHE A 128 2.06 1.40 7.57
CA PHE A 128 1.42 0.85 8.77
C PHE A 128 2.43 0.27 9.77
N ALA A 129 3.57 -0.25 9.30
CA ALA A 129 4.67 -0.65 10.18
C ALA A 129 5.31 0.55 10.92
N LYS A 130 5.44 1.69 10.24
CA LYS A 130 5.95 2.94 10.84
C LYS A 130 5.01 3.50 11.91
N GLU A 131 3.70 3.57 11.63
CA GLU A 131 2.70 3.96 12.65
C GLU A 131 2.75 3.03 13.87
N SER A 132 2.91 1.73 13.65
CA SER A 132 3.06 0.76 14.75
C SER A 132 4.33 1.00 15.58
N ALA A 133 5.43 1.42 14.94
CA ALA A 133 6.68 1.78 15.62
C ALA A 133 6.57 3.09 16.41
N GLU A 134 5.88 4.10 15.86
CA GLU A 134 5.58 5.35 16.56
C GLU A 134 4.70 5.09 17.80
N PHE A 135 3.66 4.25 17.66
CA PHE A 135 2.82 3.82 18.79
C PHE A 135 3.62 3.05 19.84
N TYR A 136 4.52 2.16 19.42
CA TYR A 136 5.42 1.45 20.33
C TYR A 136 6.33 2.40 21.11
N ASN A 137 6.91 3.40 20.44
CA ASN A 137 7.76 4.40 21.09
C ASN A 137 7.00 5.23 22.12
N GLU A 138 5.74 5.58 21.83
CA GLU A 138 4.88 6.28 22.78
C GLU A 138 4.55 5.40 24.00
N LEU A 139 4.26 4.12 23.78
CA LEU A 139 4.03 3.16 24.86
C LEU A 139 5.30 2.93 25.71
N HIS A 140 6.47 2.90 25.06
CA HIS A 140 7.76 2.76 25.73
C HIS A 140 8.08 3.98 26.60
N LYS A 141 7.77 5.19 26.12
CA LYS A 141 7.91 6.41 26.91
C LYS A 141 7.03 6.37 28.18
N ILE A 142 5.76 5.96 28.03
CA ILE A 142 4.84 5.79 29.17
C ILE A 142 5.40 4.75 30.16
N TYR A 143 5.97 3.65 29.66
CA TYR A 143 6.58 2.62 30.49
C TYR A 143 7.76 3.18 31.32
N ILE A 144 8.66 3.95 30.70
CA ILE A 144 9.80 4.57 31.39
C ILE A 144 9.31 5.49 32.51
N GLU A 145 8.34 6.36 32.23
CA GLU A 145 7.76 7.27 33.23
C GLU A 145 7.16 6.49 34.42
N LYS A 146 6.48 5.37 34.18
CA LYS A 146 5.95 4.53 35.25
C LYS A 146 7.03 3.80 36.03
N PHE A 147 8.11 3.39 35.38
CA PHE A 147 9.24 2.73 36.02
C PHE A 147 9.98 3.67 36.98
N GLU A 148 10.15 4.94 36.60
CA GLU A 148 10.73 5.96 37.48
C GLU A 148 9.91 6.16 38.76
N VAL A 149 8.57 6.28 38.64
CA VAL A 149 7.66 6.40 39.79
C VAL A 149 7.77 5.19 40.73
N VAL A 150 7.86 3.97 40.18
CA VAL A 150 8.05 2.76 41.00
C VAL A 150 9.38 2.79 41.74
N THR A 151 10.44 3.27 41.08
CA THR A 151 11.77 3.39 41.69
C THR A 151 11.76 4.40 42.83
N GLU A 152 11.11 5.56 42.64
CA GLU A 152 10.93 6.56 43.69
C GLU A 152 10.18 5.99 44.91
N LEU A 153 9.10 5.23 44.68
CA LEU A 153 8.35 4.57 45.75
C LEU A 153 9.18 3.49 46.46
N GLN A 154 10.04 2.77 45.75
CA GLN A 154 10.96 1.80 46.35
C GLN A 154 12.00 2.48 47.25
N GLU A 155 12.56 3.62 46.82
CA GLU A 155 13.48 4.41 47.64
C GLU A 155 12.79 4.99 48.88
N GLU A 156 11.56 5.47 48.75
CA GLU A 156 10.77 5.95 49.88
C GLU A 156 10.51 4.82 50.88
N ASN A 157 10.13 3.64 50.40
CA ASN A 157 9.94 2.46 51.25
C ASN A 157 11.24 2.04 51.96
N ALA A 158 12.38 2.07 51.27
CA ALA A 158 13.68 1.77 51.88
C ALA A 158 14.02 2.77 53.00
N LYS A 159 13.75 4.07 52.79
CA LYS A 159 13.93 5.10 53.84
C LYS A 159 13.00 4.86 55.03
N LEU A 160 11.75 4.45 54.79
CA LEU A 160 10.79 4.14 55.84
C LEU A 160 11.21 2.89 56.63
N LEU A 161 11.70 1.86 55.96
CA LEU A 161 12.26 0.66 56.60
C LEU A 161 13.46 1.01 57.49
N GLY A 162 14.40 1.81 56.99
CA GLY A 162 15.54 2.25 57.82
C GLY A 162 15.13 3.07 59.04
N LYS A 163 14.08 3.90 58.93
CA LYS A 163 13.49 4.60 60.09
C LYS A 163 12.86 3.62 61.08
N LEU A 164 12.19 2.58 60.59
CA LEU A 164 11.56 1.56 61.42
C LEU A 164 12.61 0.73 62.17
N GLU A 165 13.69 0.30 61.51
CA GLU A 165 14.81 -0.41 62.13
C GLU A 165 15.49 0.43 63.21
N SER A 166 15.73 1.71 62.95
CA SER A 166 16.26 2.65 63.94
C SER A 166 15.36 2.73 65.19
N LYS A 167 14.04 2.81 64.99
CA LYS A 167 13.07 2.79 66.10
C LYS A 167 13.06 1.47 66.87
N ILE A 168 13.24 0.34 66.19
CA ILE A 168 13.38 -0.98 66.85
C ILE A 168 14.67 -1.01 67.70
N ALA A 169 15.77 -0.46 67.20
CA ALA A 169 17.02 -0.37 67.94
C ALA A 169 16.90 0.52 69.19
N GLU A 170 16.23 1.67 69.08
CA GLU A 170 15.92 2.53 70.22
C GLU A 170 15.10 1.78 71.30
N ILE A 171 14.10 1.01 70.89
CA ILE A 171 13.28 0.19 71.82
C ILE A 171 14.16 -0.85 72.53
N LYS A 172 15.00 -1.60 71.80
CA LYS A 172 15.91 -2.59 72.39
C LYS A 172 16.89 -1.97 73.38
N GLU A 173 17.37 -0.75 73.12
CA GLU A 173 18.25 -0.04 74.06
C GLU A 173 17.52 0.31 75.36
N VAL A 174 16.26 0.76 75.27
CA VAL A 174 15.41 1.04 76.43
C VAL A 174 15.12 -0.23 77.23
N GLU A 175 14.81 -1.34 76.56
CA GLU A 175 14.61 -2.65 77.19
C GLU A 175 15.87 -3.10 77.94
N PHE A 176 17.05 -3.01 77.31
CA PHE A 176 18.31 -3.37 77.95
C PHE A 176 18.61 -2.51 79.19
N LYS A 177 18.31 -1.21 79.15
CA LYS A 177 18.45 -0.33 80.32
C LYS A 177 17.51 -0.76 81.45
N ALA A 178 16.26 -1.07 81.11
CA ALA A 178 15.28 -1.54 82.08
C ALA A 178 15.69 -2.87 82.73
N GLU A 179 16.19 -3.84 81.95
CA GLU A 179 16.73 -5.11 82.46
C GLU A 179 17.95 -4.91 83.37
N ARG A 180 18.87 -4.04 82.98
CA ARG A 180 20.05 -3.70 83.79
C ARG A 180 19.64 -3.07 85.11
N ASP A 181 18.69 -2.14 85.09
CA ASP A 181 18.22 -1.49 86.30
C ASP A 181 17.45 -2.49 87.19
N LEU A 182 16.63 -3.36 86.60
CA LEU A 182 15.98 -4.46 87.32
C LEU A 182 17.02 -5.33 88.04
N LYS A 183 18.08 -5.75 87.35
CA LYS A 183 19.16 -6.55 87.95
C LYS A 183 19.83 -5.84 89.13
N LYS A 184 20.14 -4.55 89.00
CA LYS A 184 20.68 -3.74 90.11
C LYS A 184 19.72 -3.68 91.28
N TYR A 185 18.42 -3.51 91.03
CA TYR A 185 17.42 -3.50 92.09
C TYR A 185 17.33 -4.86 92.77
N THR A 186 17.33 -5.97 92.02
CA THR A 186 17.33 -7.33 92.58
C THR A 186 18.57 -7.63 93.42
N GLU A 187 19.76 -7.21 92.95
CA GLU A 187 21.01 -7.34 93.71
C GLU A 187 20.93 -6.56 95.03
N LYS A 188 20.48 -5.30 95.00
CA LYS A 188 20.27 -4.50 96.21
C LYS A 188 19.23 -5.10 97.15
N THR A 189 18.14 -5.68 96.63
CA THR A 189 17.14 -6.38 97.44
C THR A 189 17.76 -7.59 98.13
N GLY A 190 18.58 -8.38 97.43
CA GLY A 190 19.29 -9.52 98.02
C GLY A 190 20.31 -9.10 99.09
N GLU A 191 20.99 -7.97 98.90
CA GLU A 191 21.88 -7.38 99.93
C GLU A 191 21.09 -6.97 101.19
N ILE A 192 19.92 -6.36 101.00
CA ILE A 192 19.01 -5.99 102.10
C ILE A 192 18.49 -7.25 102.83
N GLU A 193 18.13 -8.31 102.11
CA GLU A 193 17.68 -9.57 102.70
C GLU A 193 18.80 -10.26 103.50
N LYS A 194 20.03 -10.26 102.99
CA LYS A 194 21.19 -10.78 103.73
C LYS A 194 21.48 -9.96 104.99
N ALA A 195 21.45 -8.64 104.88
CA ALA A 195 21.59 -7.77 106.06
C ALA A 195 20.48 -8.06 107.07
N LYS A 196 19.24 -8.27 106.62
CA LYS A 196 18.11 -8.66 107.48
C LYS A 196 18.34 -10.01 108.17
N GLU A 197 18.83 -11.03 107.46
CA GLU A 197 19.17 -12.33 108.06
C GLU A 197 20.30 -12.21 109.09
N GLU A 198 21.34 -11.43 108.80
CA GLU A 198 22.42 -11.16 109.76
C GLU A 198 21.90 -10.42 110.99
N TYR A 199 21.06 -9.40 110.81
CA TYR A 199 20.39 -8.71 111.91
C TYR A 199 19.54 -9.69 112.71
N MET A 200 18.70 -10.53 112.09
CA MET A 200 17.88 -11.53 112.79
C MET A 200 18.74 -12.54 113.56
N LYS A 201 19.86 -13.02 112.99
CA LYS A 201 20.81 -13.89 113.70
C LYS A 201 21.45 -13.17 114.89
N GLN A 202 21.81 -11.90 114.74
CA GLN A 202 22.30 -11.09 115.86
C GLN A 202 21.23 -10.92 116.94
N THR A 203 19.97 -10.65 116.58
CA THR A 203 18.88 -10.54 117.56
C THR A 203 18.63 -11.86 118.26
N VAL A 204 18.60 -12.99 117.55
CA VAL A 204 18.46 -14.32 118.16
C VAL A 204 19.65 -14.64 119.07
N GLY A 205 20.88 -14.31 118.67
CA GLY A 205 22.06 -14.46 119.52
C GLY A 205 22.02 -13.59 120.78
N ILE A 206 21.49 -12.36 120.67
CA ILE A 206 21.24 -11.48 121.83
C ILE A 206 20.12 -12.06 122.71
N GLU A 207 19.03 -12.57 122.13
CA GLU A 207 17.93 -13.24 122.85
C GLU A 207 18.40 -14.52 123.54
N GLU A 208 19.30 -15.30 122.93
CA GLU A 208 19.92 -16.48 123.51
C GLU A 208 20.91 -16.11 124.63
N ALA A 209 21.69 -15.04 124.47
CA ALA A 209 22.53 -14.50 125.54
C ALA A 209 21.69 -14.00 126.72
N LEU A 210 20.59 -13.27 126.46
CA LEU A 210 19.61 -12.84 127.47
C LEU A 210 18.88 -14.02 128.14
N ARG A 211 18.65 -15.12 127.42
CA ARG A 211 18.11 -16.38 127.99
C ARG A 211 19.14 -17.15 128.81
N SER A 212 20.42 -17.10 128.44
CA SER A 212 21.52 -17.66 129.22
C SER A 212 21.77 -16.86 130.52
N ASP A 213 21.47 -15.56 130.53
CA ASP A 213 21.60 -14.70 131.71
C ASP A 213 20.38 -14.77 132.66
N LYS A 214 19.35 -15.56 132.30
CA LYS A 214 18.16 -15.78 133.15
C LYS A 214 18.39 -16.63 134.41
N ASP A 215 19.61 -17.15 134.61
CA ASP A 215 20.05 -17.71 135.89
C ASP A 215 20.58 -16.63 136.87
N ASN A 216 20.56 -15.34 136.50
CA ASN A 216 20.79 -14.21 137.42
C ASN A 216 19.64 -13.19 137.33
N VAL A 217 18.64 -13.34 138.20
CA VAL A 217 17.59 -12.32 138.35
C VAL A 217 18.13 -11.14 139.18
N VAL A 218 18.24 -9.97 138.55
CA VAL A 218 17.99 -8.66 139.20
C VAL A 218 17.21 -7.75 138.25
N LEU A 219 16.06 -7.29 138.75
CA LEU A 219 15.06 -6.38 138.17
C LEU A 219 15.59 -5.09 137.53
N TRP A 220 15.07 -4.75 136.33
CA TRP A 220 14.75 -3.36 135.93
C TRP A 220 13.45 -3.30 135.11
N GLY A 221 12.44 -2.59 135.62
CA GLY A 221 11.11 -2.45 135.00
C GLY A 221 11.06 -1.39 133.89
N GLY A 222 11.55 -1.73 132.70
CA GLY A 222 11.44 -0.91 131.48
C GLY A 222 11.18 -1.69 130.18
N GLU A 223 11.09 -3.03 130.22
CA GLU A 223 11.24 -3.88 129.03
C GLU A 223 9.93 -4.26 128.29
N ASN A 224 8.74 -4.09 128.90
CA ASN A 224 7.48 -4.47 128.24
C ASN A 224 7.08 -3.51 127.10
N ASP A 225 7.33 -2.21 127.24
CA ASP A 225 7.04 -1.22 126.19
C ASP A 225 7.87 -1.46 124.92
N ASP A 226 9.08 -1.99 125.07
CA ASP A 226 9.97 -2.27 123.94
C ASP A 226 9.60 -3.59 123.25
N ILE A 227 9.11 -4.59 123.99
CA ILE A 227 8.55 -5.83 123.43
C ILE A 227 7.30 -5.51 122.60
N ASP A 228 6.37 -4.70 123.12
CA ASP A 228 5.15 -4.34 122.41
C ASP A 228 5.46 -3.50 121.15
N LYS A 229 6.38 -2.54 121.22
CA LYS A 229 6.87 -1.79 120.05
C LYS A 229 7.51 -2.72 119.01
N MET A 230 8.29 -3.71 119.44
CA MET A 230 8.91 -4.68 118.55
C MET A 230 7.87 -5.59 117.88
N GLN A 231 6.83 -6.01 118.60
CA GLN A 231 5.74 -6.82 118.03
C GLN A 231 4.91 -6.04 117.00
N VAL A 232 4.56 -4.78 117.29
CA VAL A 232 3.87 -3.91 116.33
C VAL A 232 4.72 -3.75 115.08
N LYS A 233 6.01 -3.41 115.22
CA LYS A 233 6.93 -3.23 114.10
C LYS A 233 7.13 -4.52 113.29
N ASN A 234 7.11 -5.68 113.95
CA ASN A 234 7.20 -6.97 113.28
C ASN A 234 5.92 -7.28 112.48
N SER A 235 4.74 -6.94 113.01
CA SER A 235 3.48 -7.08 112.27
C SER A 235 3.42 -6.16 111.04
N GLU A 236 3.88 -4.92 111.17
CA GLU A 236 4.00 -3.96 110.06
C GLU A 236 4.97 -4.45 108.99
N ASN A 237 6.13 -4.99 109.40
CA ASN A 237 7.09 -5.59 108.48
C ASN A 237 6.54 -6.85 107.80
N SER A 238 5.74 -7.67 108.48
CA SER A 238 5.13 -8.87 107.88
C SER A 238 4.16 -8.50 106.76
N ILE A 239 3.28 -7.52 107.01
CA ILE A 239 2.35 -6.99 106.00
C ILE A 239 3.12 -6.39 104.82
N TYR A 240 4.23 -5.68 105.09
CA TYR A 240 5.08 -5.12 104.06
C TYR A 240 5.75 -6.20 103.18
N ILE A 241 6.21 -7.30 103.78
CA ILE A 241 6.80 -8.44 103.07
C ILE A 241 5.76 -9.15 102.19
N GLU A 242 4.55 -9.37 102.69
CA GLU A 242 3.47 -9.97 101.89
C GLU A 242 3.12 -9.11 100.67
N ARG A 243 3.05 -7.78 100.86
CA ARG A 243 2.84 -6.84 99.76
C ARG A 243 3.97 -6.91 98.73
N LEU A 244 5.23 -6.91 99.16
CA LEU A 244 6.38 -7.05 98.27
C LEU A 244 6.36 -8.39 97.52
N THR A 245 5.95 -9.47 98.18
CA THR A 245 5.85 -10.80 97.55
C THR A 245 4.78 -10.82 96.46
N ALA A 246 3.62 -10.20 96.72
CA ALA A 246 2.58 -10.03 95.71
C ALA A 246 3.05 -9.18 94.52
N ASP A 247 3.75 -8.07 94.79
CA ASP A 247 4.30 -7.19 93.76
C ASP A 247 5.36 -7.92 92.90
N ILE A 248 6.22 -8.75 93.50
CA ILE A 248 7.18 -9.62 92.79
C ILE A 248 6.45 -10.63 91.89
N SER A 249 5.38 -11.27 92.39
CA SER A 249 4.59 -12.22 91.59
C SER A 249 3.94 -11.53 90.37
N ILE A 250 3.44 -10.31 90.55
CA ILE A 250 2.86 -9.51 89.46
C ILE A 250 3.95 -9.13 88.45
N LEU A 251 5.13 -8.71 88.92
CA LEU A 251 6.26 -8.37 88.04
C LEU A 251 6.74 -9.58 87.24
N ASN A 252 6.88 -10.76 87.87
CA ASN A 252 7.29 -11.98 87.18
C ASN A 252 6.30 -12.40 86.08
N SER A 253 4.99 -12.27 86.32
CA SER A 253 3.99 -12.56 85.28
C SER A 253 4.06 -11.57 84.12
N LYS A 254 4.29 -10.27 84.40
CA LYS A 254 4.50 -9.25 83.36
C LYS A 254 5.77 -9.49 82.55
N ILE A 255 6.88 -9.82 83.21
CA ILE A 255 8.16 -10.14 82.55
C ILE A 255 7.97 -11.32 81.60
N ARG A 256 7.29 -12.39 82.05
CA ARG A 256 7.02 -13.55 81.21
C ARG A 256 6.20 -13.18 79.97
N PHE A 257 5.12 -12.41 80.14
CA PHE A 257 4.30 -11.95 79.03
C PHE A 257 5.08 -11.09 78.02
N ILE A 258 5.91 -10.18 78.51
CA ILE A 258 6.76 -9.33 77.65
C ILE A 258 7.79 -10.19 76.90
N THR A 259 8.44 -11.13 77.58
CA THR A 259 9.45 -12.02 76.99
C THR A 259 8.84 -12.89 75.89
N ASP A 260 7.67 -13.51 76.15
CA ASP A 260 6.97 -14.33 75.15
C ASP A 260 6.53 -13.48 73.94
N THR A 261 6.10 -12.24 74.19
CA THR A 261 5.72 -11.30 73.12
C THR A 261 6.92 -10.89 72.28
N ALA A 262 8.06 -10.58 72.92
CA ALA A 262 9.29 -10.22 72.24
C ALA A 262 9.82 -11.37 71.37
N PHE A 263 9.77 -12.61 71.89
CA PHE A 263 10.19 -13.79 71.14
C PHE A 263 9.32 -14.03 69.91
N ARG A 264 7.99 -13.89 70.05
CA ARG A 264 7.06 -14.00 68.91
C ARG A 264 7.33 -12.93 67.86
N LEU A 265 7.49 -11.67 68.27
CA LEU A 265 7.75 -10.56 67.35
C LEU A 265 9.10 -10.71 66.65
N GLN A 266 10.13 -11.22 67.34
CA GLN A 266 11.43 -11.49 66.74
C GLN A 266 11.32 -12.61 65.69
N SER A 267 10.60 -13.69 65.97
CA SER A 267 10.36 -14.76 65.00
C SER A 267 9.60 -14.26 63.76
N GLU A 268 8.57 -13.42 63.95
CA GLU A 268 7.84 -12.80 62.82
C GLU A 268 8.72 -11.86 62.00
N LEU A 269 9.65 -11.15 62.65
CA LEU A 269 10.61 -10.26 61.98
C LEU A 269 11.61 -11.07 61.15
N ASP A 270 12.14 -12.16 61.71
CA ASP A 270 13.11 -13.04 61.03
C ASP A 270 12.46 -13.69 59.79
N ASP A 271 11.23 -14.20 59.92
CA ASP A 271 10.47 -14.75 58.80
C ASP A 271 10.22 -13.71 57.69
N LYS A 272 9.87 -12.47 58.06
CA LYS A 272 9.66 -11.39 57.09
C LYS A 272 10.97 -10.97 56.43
N SER A 273 12.08 -10.92 57.17
CA SER A 273 13.40 -10.57 56.65
C SER A 273 13.88 -11.60 55.61
N LEU A 274 13.69 -12.88 55.89
CA LEU A 274 13.98 -13.96 54.93
C LEU A 274 13.16 -13.79 53.66
N LYS A 275 11.85 -13.54 53.80
CA LYS A 275 10.94 -13.33 52.66
C LYS A 275 11.30 -12.12 51.80
N ILE A 276 11.73 -11.02 52.42
CA ILE A 276 12.19 -9.83 51.71
C ILE A 276 13.44 -10.17 50.89
N THR A 277 14.39 -10.87 51.49
CA THR A 277 15.64 -11.29 50.81
C THR A 277 15.33 -12.18 49.61
N GLU A 278 14.49 -13.21 49.76
CA GLU A 278 14.08 -14.08 48.66
C GLU A 278 13.35 -13.34 47.52
N MET A 279 12.54 -12.33 47.86
CA MET A 279 11.82 -11.53 46.86
C MET A 279 12.78 -10.57 46.13
N GLN A 280 13.79 -10.07 46.82
CA GLN A 280 14.80 -9.18 46.26
C GLN A 280 15.71 -9.93 45.28
N ASP A 281 16.16 -11.14 45.64
CA ASP A 281 16.93 -12.00 44.74
C ASP A 281 16.15 -12.32 43.46
N LYS A 282 14.85 -12.66 43.58
CA LYS A 282 13.98 -12.90 42.42
C LYS A 282 13.79 -11.64 41.56
N TYR A 283 13.67 -10.48 42.18
CA TYR A 283 13.54 -9.22 41.46
C TYR A 283 14.80 -8.91 40.64
N ASP A 284 15.98 -9.09 41.24
CA ASP A 284 17.25 -8.85 40.55
C ASP A 284 17.46 -9.83 39.39
N GLU A 285 17.06 -11.09 39.55
CA GLU A 285 17.09 -12.09 38.48
C GLU A 285 16.18 -11.68 37.31
N TYR A 286 14.92 -11.34 37.57
CA TYR A 286 13.98 -10.90 36.52
C TYR A 286 14.42 -9.59 35.86
N SER A 287 14.89 -8.62 36.64
CA SER A 287 15.40 -7.34 36.14
C SER A 287 16.59 -7.52 35.21
N SER A 288 17.53 -8.40 35.59
CA SER A 288 18.70 -8.73 34.76
C SER A 288 18.31 -9.44 33.47
N ALA A 289 17.37 -10.39 33.53
CA ALA A 289 16.86 -11.11 32.36
C ALA A 289 16.16 -10.14 31.39
N ILE A 290 15.25 -9.30 31.89
CA ILE A 290 14.54 -8.30 31.07
C ILE A 290 15.53 -7.33 30.44
N ARG A 291 16.48 -6.77 31.20
CA ARG A 291 17.49 -5.85 30.65
C ARG A 291 18.30 -6.48 29.51
N LYS A 292 18.76 -7.72 29.67
CA LYS A 292 19.51 -8.42 28.62
C LYS A 292 18.67 -8.65 27.37
N GLU A 293 17.44 -9.13 27.55
CA GLU A 293 16.50 -9.38 26.46
C GLU A 293 16.17 -8.07 25.71
N THR A 294 15.84 -7.01 26.44
CA THR A 294 15.52 -5.70 25.87
C THR A 294 16.70 -5.09 25.11
N VAL A 295 17.92 -5.17 25.64
CA VAL A 295 19.12 -4.66 24.94
C VAL A 295 19.38 -5.42 23.64
N PHE A 296 19.18 -6.74 23.65
CA PHE A 296 19.31 -7.56 22.45
C PHE A 296 18.26 -7.19 21.40
N GLN A 297 16.99 -7.09 21.81
CA GLN A 297 15.88 -6.70 20.92
C GLN A 297 16.06 -5.29 20.35
N ILE A 298 16.49 -4.30 21.16
CA ILE A 298 16.79 -2.95 20.67
C ILE A 298 17.90 -2.99 19.62
N THR A 299 18.96 -3.76 19.85
CA THR A 299 20.08 -3.86 18.90
C THR A 299 19.65 -4.48 17.57
N ASP A 300 18.81 -5.52 17.61
CA ASP A 300 18.28 -6.15 16.41
C ASP A 300 17.31 -5.23 15.64
N ILE A 301 16.48 -4.48 16.36
CA ILE A 301 15.58 -3.48 15.76
C ILE A 301 16.38 -2.37 15.08
N VAL A 302 17.38 -1.80 15.75
CA VAL A 302 18.22 -0.72 15.19
C VAL A 302 18.97 -1.20 13.94
N LYS A 303 19.54 -2.41 13.95
CA LYS A 303 20.19 -2.99 12.76
C LYS A 303 19.19 -3.22 11.62
N SER A 304 18.00 -3.71 11.95
CA SER A 304 16.92 -3.87 10.97
C SER A 304 16.49 -2.53 10.38
N GLU A 305 16.41 -1.47 11.20
CA GLU A 305 16.04 -0.13 10.77
C GLU A 305 17.10 0.48 9.84
N GLU A 306 18.39 0.38 10.19
CA GLU A 306 19.49 0.82 9.33
C GLU A 306 19.48 0.10 7.97
N GLN A 307 19.22 -1.21 7.97
CA GLN A 307 19.13 -1.99 6.74
C GLN A 307 17.92 -1.58 5.90
N LEU A 308 16.76 -1.35 6.53
CA LEU A 308 15.55 -0.89 5.85
C LEU A 308 15.71 0.53 5.28
N HIS A 309 16.44 1.41 5.96
CA HIS A 309 16.77 2.74 5.44
C HIS A 309 17.62 2.66 4.18
N LYS A 310 18.66 1.83 4.20
CA LYS A 310 19.52 1.63 3.03
C LYS A 310 18.75 1.04 1.85
N GLU A 311 17.91 0.04 2.10
CA GLU A 311 17.06 -0.55 1.06
C GLU A 311 15.99 0.44 0.54
N ARG A 312 15.50 1.35 1.38
CA ARG A 312 14.60 2.42 0.96
C ARG A 312 15.32 3.37 0.01
N ASP A 313 16.50 3.84 0.36
CA ASP A 313 17.25 4.77 -0.48
C ASP A 313 17.55 4.14 -1.86
N ASP A 314 17.93 2.86 -1.89
CA ASP A 314 18.12 2.09 -3.13
C ASP A 314 16.82 1.94 -3.96
N LEU A 315 15.66 1.83 -3.31
CA LEU A 315 14.36 1.73 -3.99
C LEU A 315 13.85 3.08 -4.47
N ASP A 316 14.03 4.14 -3.69
CA ASP A 316 13.72 5.52 -4.05
C ASP A 316 14.55 5.95 -5.27
N GLU A 317 15.82 5.54 -5.34
CA GLU A 317 16.69 5.74 -6.50
C GLU A 317 16.17 4.98 -7.72
N LYS A 318 15.83 3.70 -7.60
CA LYS A 318 15.24 2.91 -8.71
C LYS A 318 13.89 3.45 -9.18
N ILE A 319 13.06 3.96 -8.28
CA ILE A 319 11.79 4.61 -8.65
C ILE A 319 12.08 5.86 -9.46
N ARG A 320 13.09 6.64 -9.07
CA ARG A 320 13.52 7.83 -9.82
C ARG A 320 14.02 7.46 -11.22
N ASP A 321 14.86 6.45 -11.34
CA ASP A 321 15.36 5.96 -12.64
C ASP A 321 14.21 5.53 -13.56
N LEU A 322 13.23 4.78 -13.03
CA LEU A 322 12.04 4.36 -13.79
C LEU A 322 11.14 5.54 -14.19
N ILE A 323 11.09 6.60 -13.37
CA ILE A 323 10.38 7.83 -13.73
C ILE A 323 11.12 8.56 -14.85
N GLU A 324 12.46 8.61 -14.82
CA GLU A 324 13.24 9.17 -15.92
C GLU A 324 13.04 8.38 -17.22
N GLU A 325 13.05 7.04 -17.19
CA GLU A 325 12.71 6.20 -18.35
C GLU A 325 11.30 6.47 -18.90
N LEU A 326 10.32 6.69 -18.01
CA LEU A 326 8.94 7.06 -18.41
C LEU A 326 8.87 8.46 -19.03
N GLU A 327 9.68 9.40 -18.55
CA GLU A 327 9.79 10.74 -19.10
C GLU A 327 10.43 10.71 -20.50
N GLU A 328 11.44 9.87 -20.72
CA GLU A 328 12.01 9.62 -22.05
C GLU A 328 10.97 9.02 -23.00
N CYS A 329 10.20 8.01 -22.55
CA CYS A 329 9.10 7.45 -23.33
C CYS A 329 8.05 8.51 -23.68
N ARG A 330 7.72 9.42 -22.76
CA ARG A 330 6.80 10.53 -23.00
C ARG A 330 7.34 11.46 -24.09
N VAL A 331 8.64 11.79 -24.05
CA VAL A 331 9.27 12.62 -25.09
C VAL A 331 9.20 11.92 -26.43
N GLU A 332 9.52 10.62 -26.51
CA GLU A 332 9.41 9.84 -27.75
C GLU A 332 7.99 9.85 -28.32
N VAL A 333 6.97 9.64 -27.48
CA VAL A 333 5.55 9.70 -27.89
C VAL A 333 5.18 11.07 -28.46
N LEU A 334 5.54 12.15 -27.77
CA LEU A 334 5.29 13.52 -28.26
C LEU A 334 6.00 13.79 -29.60
N THR A 335 7.19 13.22 -29.78
CA THR A 335 7.95 13.34 -31.02
C THR A 335 7.24 12.59 -32.16
N VAL A 336 6.77 11.37 -31.91
CA VAL A 336 6.02 10.56 -32.87
C VAL A 336 4.69 11.22 -33.23
N GLU A 337 3.95 11.77 -32.26
CA GLU A 337 2.72 12.53 -32.50
C GLU A 337 2.96 13.73 -33.43
N SER A 338 4.08 14.45 -33.25
CA SER A 338 4.47 15.54 -34.13
C SER A 338 4.70 15.05 -35.57
N VAL A 339 5.40 13.91 -35.73
CA VAL A 339 5.70 13.32 -37.04
C VAL A 339 4.43 12.84 -37.73
N ILE A 340 3.50 12.21 -37.00
CA ILE A 340 2.20 11.79 -37.53
C ILE A 340 1.42 13.01 -38.02
N LYS A 341 1.38 14.10 -37.23
CA LYS A 341 0.70 15.33 -37.62
C LYS A 341 1.30 15.94 -38.89
N THR A 342 2.63 15.99 -39.00
CA THR A 342 3.32 16.46 -40.21
C THR A 342 3.03 15.57 -41.41
N LYS A 343 3.10 14.24 -41.27
CA LYS A 343 2.80 13.30 -42.36
C LYS A 343 1.35 13.40 -42.83
N LYS A 344 0.40 13.60 -41.90
CA LYS A 344 -1.01 13.81 -42.24
C LYS A 344 -1.20 15.07 -43.08
N MET A 345 -0.58 16.19 -42.68
CA MET A 345 -0.61 17.44 -43.43
C MET A 345 -0.01 17.27 -44.84
N MET A 346 1.15 16.60 -44.97
CA MET A 346 1.73 16.29 -46.28
C MET A 346 0.84 15.38 -47.14
N SER A 347 0.11 14.45 -46.52
CA SER A 347 -0.84 13.59 -47.24
C SER A 347 -2.03 14.38 -47.75
N GLU A 348 -2.55 15.33 -46.97
CA GLU A 348 -3.63 16.23 -47.36
C GLU A 348 -3.19 17.14 -48.52
N GLU A 349 -1.98 17.71 -48.46
CA GLU A 349 -1.39 18.48 -49.57
C GLU A 349 -1.26 17.64 -50.85
N LYS A 350 -0.72 16.42 -50.76
CA LYS A 350 -0.60 15.52 -51.93
C LYS A 350 -1.94 15.10 -52.50
N MET A 351 -2.97 14.96 -51.66
CA MET A 351 -4.31 14.64 -52.12
C MET A 351 -4.91 15.81 -52.89
N GLN A 352 -4.65 17.05 -52.45
CA GLN A 352 -5.03 18.25 -53.18
C GLN A 352 -4.30 18.34 -54.53
N ASP A 353 -2.98 18.11 -54.56
CA ASP A 353 -2.20 18.09 -55.81
C ASP A 353 -2.74 17.04 -56.81
N LEU A 354 -3.16 15.88 -56.32
CA LEU A 354 -3.79 14.83 -57.13
C LEU A 354 -5.12 15.29 -57.71
N MET A 355 -5.99 15.89 -56.89
CA MET A 355 -7.27 16.45 -57.35
C MET A 355 -7.07 17.54 -58.41
N ASP A 356 -6.15 18.47 -58.18
CA ASP A 356 -5.80 19.53 -59.13
C ASP A 356 -5.26 18.94 -60.45
N THR A 357 -4.47 17.87 -60.37
CA THR A 357 -3.92 17.18 -61.55
C THR A 357 -5.00 16.43 -62.32
N GLU A 358 -5.94 15.81 -61.61
CA GLU A 358 -7.08 15.11 -62.21
C GLU A 358 -8.03 16.10 -62.92
N GLU A 359 -8.30 17.25 -62.31
CA GLU A 359 -9.06 18.34 -62.94
C GLU A 359 -8.36 18.90 -64.19
N ARG A 360 -7.03 19.07 -64.14
CA ARG A 360 -6.22 19.46 -65.32
C ARG A 360 -6.25 18.41 -66.43
N LYS A 361 -6.24 17.13 -66.07
CA LYS A 361 -6.34 16.03 -67.04
C LYS A 361 -7.72 16.03 -67.70
N ASP A 362 -8.79 16.22 -66.93
CA ASP A 362 -10.16 16.24 -67.43
C ASP A 362 -10.38 17.44 -68.35
N THR A 363 -9.91 18.63 -67.97
CA THR A 363 -9.96 19.82 -68.83
C THR A 363 -9.15 19.65 -70.12
N ALA A 364 -7.95 19.06 -70.05
CA ALA A 364 -7.14 18.76 -71.24
C ALA A 364 -7.80 17.71 -72.16
N SER A 365 -8.44 16.69 -71.58
CA SER A 365 -9.23 15.69 -72.31
C SER A 365 -10.41 16.32 -73.03
N GLU A 366 -11.14 17.21 -72.35
CA GLU A 366 -12.28 17.93 -72.91
C GLU A 366 -11.85 18.89 -74.03
N GLN A 367 -10.72 19.58 -73.87
CA GLN A 367 -10.13 20.41 -74.93
C GLN A 367 -9.74 19.58 -76.16
N ARG A 368 -9.09 18.43 -75.96
CA ARG A 368 -8.74 17.52 -77.06
C ARG A 368 -9.97 16.98 -77.77
N LYS A 369 -11.06 16.65 -77.06
CA LYS A 369 -12.32 16.25 -77.69
C LYS A 369 -12.86 17.35 -78.59
N LYS A 370 -12.87 18.61 -78.12
CA LYS A 370 -13.31 19.76 -78.93
C LYS A 370 -12.44 19.97 -80.17
N GLU A 371 -11.12 19.82 -80.06
CA GLU A 371 -10.22 19.86 -81.22
C GLU A 371 -10.51 18.74 -82.22
N VAL A 372 -10.72 17.51 -81.75
CA VAL A 372 -11.06 16.36 -82.60
C VAL A 372 -12.40 16.58 -83.29
N GLU A 373 -13.42 17.08 -82.61
CA GLU A 373 -14.72 17.43 -83.20
C GLU A 373 -14.58 18.53 -84.25
N SER A 374 -13.79 19.57 -83.97
CA SER A 374 -13.50 20.64 -84.92
C SER A 374 -12.79 20.12 -86.18
N LEU A 375 -11.78 19.26 -86.02
CA LEU A 375 -11.07 18.62 -87.12
C LEU A 375 -11.98 17.68 -87.92
N MET A 376 -12.86 16.92 -87.25
CA MET A 376 -13.86 16.08 -87.93
C MET A 376 -14.85 16.90 -88.75
N ASN A 377 -15.30 18.04 -88.23
CA ASN A 377 -16.17 18.95 -88.97
C ASN A 377 -15.45 19.54 -90.18
N SER A 378 -14.20 19.99 -90.01
CA SER A 378 -13.38 20.50 -91.12
C SER A 378 -13.13 19.42 -92.18
N TYR A 379 -12.91 18.17 -91.76
CA TYR A 379 -12.78 17.03 -92.68
C TYR A 379 -14.06 16.81 -93.48
N LYS A 380 -15.24 16.81 -92.83
CA LYS A 380 -16.54 16.69 -93.51
C LYS A 380 -16.75 17.80 -94.53
N GLU A 381 -16.51 19.06 -94.16
CA GLU A 381 -16.61 20.19 -95.08
C GLU A 381 -15.64 20.03 -96.27
N MET A 382 -14.44 19.50 -96.02
CA MET A 382 -13.47 19.28 -97.09
C MET A 382 -13.91 18.14 -98.02
N VAL A 383 -14.50 17.07 -97.50
CA VAL A 383 -15.10 15.98 -98.29
C VAL A 383 -16.23 16.52 -99.16
N GLU A 384 -17.14 17.34 -98.61
CA GLU A 384 -18.21 17.98 -99.37
C GLU A 384 -17.64 18.84 -100.51
N LYS A 385 -16.61 19.65 -100.25
CA LYS A 385 -15.93 20.44 -101.29
C LYS A 385 -15.27 19.59 -102.36
N VAL A 386 -14.72 18.42 -102.00
CA VAL A 386 -14.15 17.48 -102.97
C VAL A 386 -15.25 16.88 -103.84
N GLU A 387 -16.37 16.47 -103.26
CA GLU A 387 -17.53 15.97 -104.01
C GLU A 387 -18.12 17.04 -104.94
N GLU A 388 -18.23 18.28 -104.49
CA GLU A 388 -18.64 19.42 -105.32
C GLU A 388 -17.66 19.65 -106.48
N ALA A 389 -16.35 19.70 -106.19
CA ALA A 389 -15.33 19.88 -107.22
C ALA A 389 -15.33 18.73 -108.25
N GLN A 390 -15.60 17.51 -107.80
CA GLN A 390 -15.67 16.33 -108.65
C GLN A 390 -16.93 16.35 -109.53
N ASN A 391 -18.08 16.77 -109.00
CA ASN A 391 -19.29 17.03 -109.78
C ASN A 391 -19.07 18.15 -110.82
N TYR A 392 -18.38 19.23 -110.46
CA TYR A 392 -17.99 20.28 -111.39
C TYR A 392 -17.06 19.76 -112.49
N MET A 393 -16.10 18.91 -112.13
CA MET A 393 -15.17 18.31 -113.08
C MET A 393 -15.89 17.38 -114.07
N ASP A 394 -16.84 16.57 -113.59
CA ASP A 394 -17.69 15.73 -114.44
C ASP A 394 -18.57 16.55 -115.40
N LEU A 395 -19.13 17.67 -114.92
CA LEU A 395 -19.86 18.63 -115.75
C LEU A 395 -18.96 19.25 -116.83
N CYS A 396 -17.76 19.70 -116.47
CA CYS A 396 -16.79 20.22 -117.44
C CYS A 396 -16.37 19.16 -118.46
N MET A 397 -16.15 17.91 -118.03
CA MET A 397 -15.82 16.80 -118.93
C MET A 397 -16.97 16.51 -119.91
N LYS A 398 -18.23 16.54 -119.44
CA LYS A 398 -19.40 16.47 -120.33
C LYS A 398 -19.44 17.62 -121.33
N GLN A 399 -19.26 18.86 -120.88
CA GLN A 399 -19.23 20.02 -121.79
C GLN A 399 -18.08 19.94 -122.81
N ILE A 400 -16.90 19.47 -122.41
CA ILE A 400 -15.78 19.24 -123.33
C ILE A 400 -16.16 18.18 -124.37
N SER A 401 -16.80 17.08 -123.95
CA SER A 401 -17.25 16.03 -124.87
C SER A 401 -18.32 16.53 -125.85
N GLU A 402 -19.29 17.31 -125.37
CA GLU A 402 -20.34 17.93 -126.20
C GLU A 402 -19.74 18.94 -127.17
N ASN A 403 -18.81 19.77 -126.72
CA ASN A 403 -18.07 20.71 -127.57
C ASN A 403 -17.19 19.98 -128.59
N ALA A 404 -16.56 18.85 -128.23
CA ALA A 404 -15.79 18.05 -129.17
C ALA A 404 -16.69 17.47 -130.28
N ILE A 405 -17.89 16.98 -129.95
CA ILE A 405 -18.90 16.53 -130.92
C ILE A 405 -19.35 17.71 -131.81
N LEU A 406 -19.61 18.88 -131.21
CA LEU A 406 -19.96 20.10 -131.95
C LEU A 406 -18.86 20.55 -132.91
N ILE A 407 -17.61 20.55 -132.46
CA ILE A 407 -16.43 20.85 -133.29
C ILE A 407 -16.33 19.84 -134.43
N GLN A 408 -16.49 18.54 -134.16
CA GLN A 408 -16.46 17.50 -135.18
C GLN A 408 -17.58 17.69 -136.21
N ASN A 409 -18.81 17.97 -135.76
CA ASN A 409 -19.95 18.27 -136.64
C ASN A 409 -19.73 19.56 -137.45
N MET A 410 -19.08 20.58 -136.87
CA MET A 410 -18.69 21.79 -137.60
C MET A 410 -17.59 21.52 -138.61
N GLN A 411 -16.60 20.70 -138.29
CA GLN A 411 -15.55 20.27 -139.22
C GLN A 411 -16.14 19.47 -140.38
N GLU A 412 -17.11 18.59 -140.14
CA GLU A 412 -17.87 17.90 -141.19
C GLU A 412 -18.68 18.86 -142.06
N LYS A 413 -19.34 19.87 -141.47
CA LYS A 413 -20.01 20.94 -142.24
C LYS A 413 -19.01 21.74 -143.09
N ILE A 414 -17.86 22.11 -142.55
CA ILE A 414 -16.80 22.82 -143.29
C ILE A 414 -16.26 21.93 -144.44
N ARG A 415 -16.12 20.62 -144.21
CA ARG A 415 -15.76 19.66 -145.25
C ARG A 415 -16.84 19.53 -146.33
N GLY A 416 -18.11 19.60 -145.94
CA GLY A 416 -19.26 19.71 -146.85
C GLY A 416 -19.22 20.98 -147.71
N TYR A 417 -18.89 22.13 -147.13
CA TYR A 417 -18.68 23.39 -147.88
C TYR A 417 -17.43 23.37 -148.78
N GLY A 418 -16.40 22.58 -148.43
CA GLY A 418 -15.24 22.33 -149.30
C GLY A 418 -15.63 21.59 -150.58
N ASN A 419 -16.51 20.58 -150.45
CA ASN A 419 -17.00 19.81 -151.60
C ASN A 419 -17.99 20.61 -152.48
N GLU A 420 -18.73 21.59 -151.94
CA GLU A 420 -19.61 22.46 -152.73
C GLU A 420 -18.87 23.53 -153.55
N LYS A 421 -17.60 23.83 -153.22
CA LYS A 421 -16.77 24.80 -153.97
C LYS A 421 -15.97 24.19 -155.13
N GLU A 422 -15.85 22.87 -155.23
CA GLU A 422 -15.19 22.20 -156.35
C GLU A 422 -16.11 21.97 -157.58
N ASP A 423 -17.44 22.16 -157.47
CA ASP A 423 -18.36 21.74 -158.54
C ASP A 423 -18.93 22.87 -159.43
N LYS A 424 -18.48 24.13 -159.27
CA LYS A 424 -18.76 25.22 -160.24
C LYS A 424 -17.55 26.14 -160.42
N GLY A 425 -16.50 25.58 -161.02
CA GLY A 425 -15.24 26.27 -161.30
C GLY A 425 -14.55 25.94 -162.63
N GLY A 426 -15.21 25.25 -163.56
CA GLY A 426 -15.00 25.36 -165.03
C GLY A 426 -13.74 24.75 -165.67
N ARG A 427 -13.95 23.96 -166.74
CA ARG A 427 -13.53 24.27 -168.14
C ARG A 427 -13.75 23.05 -169.07
N PHE A 428 -14.14 23.35 -170.30
CA PHE A 428 -14.23 22.38 -171.39
C PHE A 428 -12.83 22.10 -172.01
N TYR A 429 -12.56 20.82 -172.24
CA TYR A 429 -11.60 20.11 -173.13
C TYR A 429 -10.08 20.13 -172.91
N GLY A 430 -9.57 18.89 -172.85
CA GLY A 430 -8.19 18.41 -172.96
C GLY A 430 -8.18 16.90 -172.75
#